data_AF-A0A925SEB9-F1
#
_entry.id   AF-A0A925SEB9-F1
#
_cell.length_a   1.000
_cell.length_b   1.000
_cell.length_c   1.000
_cell.angle_alpha   90.00
_cell.angle_beta   90.00
_cell.angle_gamma   90.00
#
_symmetry.space_group_name_H-M   'P 1'
#
loop_
_entity.id
_entity.type
_entity.pdbx_description
1 polymer ?
#
loop_
_entity_poly.entity_id
_entity_poly.type
_entity_poly.pdbx_seq_one_letter_code
_entity_poly.pdbx_strand_id
1 'polypeptide(L)'
;MEKFIHTNQIDSEDKYMLEAQVTANIRLVINIAKRFQNNGFSLIDLISKGKSGLTRAFKSFDESKGYDFIDYATWHIRQSIVRSIAENQPKRPTPLNKIGLLMKTQNSVLKSDHFFLREPGTRDMESIKEFRMKVAPEAKLANNRYSET
;
A
#
# COMPACT_ATOMS: atom_id res chain seq x y z
N MET A 1 -33.40 -2.75 -27.11
CA MET A 1 -31.93 -2.64 -26.99
C MET A 1 -31.62 -2.16 -25.59
N GLU A 2 -31.75 -3.10 -24.64
CA GLU A 2 -31.56 -2.93 -23.20
C GLU A 2 -30.06 -2.85 -22.88
N LYS A 3 -29.63 -1.80 -22.17
CA LYS A 3 -28.42 -1.77 -21.33
C LYS A 3 -28.48 -0.55 -20.40
N PHE A 4 -29.46 -0.45 -19.49
CA PHE A 4 -29.51 0.69 -18.55
C PHE A 4 -30.05 0.42 -17.13
N ILE A 5 -30.28 -0.83 -16.67
CA ILE A 5 -30.90 -1.09 -15.34
C ILE A 5 -30.17 -2.13 -14.45
N HIS A 6 -28.86 -2.37 -14.60
CA HIS A 6 -28.15 -3.35 -13.73
C HIS A 6 -27.04 -2.78 -12.82
N THR A 7 -26.95 -1.46 -12.65
CA THR A 7 -25.81 -0.87 -11.93
C THR A 7 -25.84 -1.02 -10.41
N ASN A 8 -26.96 -1.39 -9.78
CA ASN A 8 -27.06 -1.40 -8.31
C ASN A 8 -26.86 -2.78 -7.66
N GLN A 9 -26.90 -3.89 -8.42
CA GLN A 9 -26.86 -5.25 -7.87
C GLN A 9 -25.49 -5.92 -8.06
N ILE A 10 -24.76 -5.50 -9.11
CA ILE A 10 -23.39 -5.94 -9.40
C ILE A 10 -22.42 -5.42 -8.33
N ASP A 11 -22.68 -4.23 -7.78
CA ASP A 11 -21.83 -3.59 -6.76
C ASP A 11 -21.71 -4.40 -5.45
N SER A 12 -22.75 -5.14 -5.05
CA SER A 12 -22.72 -5.90 -3.77
C SER A 12 -21.96 -7.22 -3.88
N GLU A 13 -22.13 -7.94 -4.99
CA GLU A 13 -21.42 -9.20 -5.22
C GLU A 13 -19.93 -8.95 -5.50
N ASP A 14 -19.61 -7.96 -6.33
CA ASP A 14 -18.23 -7.57 -6.62
C ASP A 14 -17.50 -7.11 -5.36
N LYS A 15 -18.19 -6.37 -4.49
CA LYS A 15 -17.63 -5.95 -3.20
C LYS A 15 -17.36 -7.14 -2.29
N TYR A 16 -18.27 -8.10 -2.19
CA TYR A 16 -18.08 -9.31 -1.39
C TYR A 16 -16.89 -10.14 -1.90
N MET A 17 -16.79 -10.33 -3.22
CA MET A 17 -15.66 -11.03 -3.82
C MET A 17 -14.33 -10.33 -3.54
N LEU A 18 -14.30 -9.00 -3.65
CA LEU A 18 -13.09 -8.22 -3.38
C LEU A 18 -12.70 -8.28 -1.89
N GLU A 19 -13.66 -8.24 -0.97
CA GLU A 19 -13.40 -8.42 0.46
C GLU A 19 -12.87 -9.83 0.78
N ALA A 20 -13.39 -10.86 0.13
CA ALA A 20 -12.87 -12.22 0.25
C ALA A 20 -11.42 -12.33 -0.26
N GLN A 21 -11.12 -11.75 -1.43
CA GLN A 21 -9.76 -11.70 -1.98
C GLN A 21 -8.77 -10.98 -1.06
N VAL A 22 -9.20 -9.85 -0.49
CA VAL A 22 -8.39 -9.08 0.46
C VAL A 22 -8.14 -9.87 1.75
N THR A 23 -9.16 -10.56 2.25
CA THR A 23 -9.04 -11.36 3.49
C THR A 23 -8.12 -12.56 3.28
N ALA A 24 -8.18 -13.23 2.13
CA ALA A 24 -7.27 -14.33 1.77
C ALA A 24 -5.79 -13.88 1.76
N ASN A 25 -5.53 -12.62 1.40
CA ASN A 25 -4.19 -12.05 1.25
C ASN A 25 -3.73 -11.19 2.45
N ILE A 26 -4.44 -11.22 3.58
CA ILE A 26 -4.14 -10.34 4.72
C ILE A 26 -2.75 -10.59 5.35
N ARG A 27 -2.23 -11.81 5.25
CA ARG A 27 -0.88 -12.15 5.75
C ARG A 27 0.22 -11.33 5.08
N LEU A 28 0.07 -11.02 3.80
CA LEU A 28 0.99 -10.15 3.07
C LEU A 28 0.98 -8.74 3.67
N VAL A 29 -0.21 -8.18 3.90
CA VAL A 29 -0.39 -6.84 4.50
C VAL A 29 0.23 -6.78 5.89
N ILE A 30 -0.01 -7.79 6.73
CA ILE A 30 0.54 -7.86 8.09
C ILE A 30 2.08 -7.90 8.04
N ASN A 31 2.67 -8.71 7.17
CA ASN A 31 4.13 -8.81 7.05
C ASN A 31 4.77 -7.48 6.62
N ILE A 32 4.12 -6.73 5.71
CA ILE A 32 4.59 -5.40 5.31
C ILE A 32 4.41 -4.40 6.46
N ALA A 33 3.24 -4.37 7.10
CA ALA A 33 2.90 -3.42 8.16
C ALA A 33 3.81 -3.53 9.39
N LYS A 34 4.25 -4.75 9.77
CA LYS A 34 5.19 -4.98 10.88
C LYS A 34 6.48 -4.16 10.75
N ARG A 35 6.98 -3.92 9.52
CA ARG A 35 8.19 -3.12 9.29
C ARG A 35 8.00 -1.63 9.60
N PHE A 36 6.77 -1.13 9.63
CA PHE A 36 6.43 0.27 9.86
C PHE A 36 6.00 0.57 11.31
N GLN A 37 5.97 -0.44 12.18
CA GLN A 37 5.48 -0.34 13.56
C GLN A 37 6.33 0.59 14.44
N ASN A 38 7.64 0.73 14.17
CA ASN A 38 8.57 1.51 14.99
C ASN A 38 8.38 3.04 14.89
N ASN A 39 7.38 3.53 14.15
CA ASN A 39 7.12 4.96 13.92
C ASN A 39 6.06 5.56 14.86
N GLY A 40 5.69 4.85 15.94
CA GLY A 40 4.70 5.32 16.92
C GLY A 40 3.24 5.17 16.48
N PHE A 41 2.97 4.38 15.44
CA PHE A 41 1.62 4.04 14.98
C PHE A 41 1.19 2.65 15.47
N SER A 42 -0.10 2.50 15.78
CA SER A 42 -0.67 1.20 16.11
C SER A 42 -0.59 0.25 14.91
N LEU A 43 -0.17 -1.00 15.15
CA LEU A 43 -0.11 -2.03 14.11
C LEU A 43 -1.48 -2.27 13.47
N ILE A 44 -2.56 -2.20 14.25
CA ILE A 44 -3.93 -2.39 13.77
C ILE A 44 -4.31 -1.32 12.75
N ASP A 45 -3.92 -0.06 12.99
CA ASP A 45 -4.18 1.04 12.08
C ASP A 45 -3.37 0.88 10.79
N LEU A 46 -2.10 0.48 10.89
CA LEU A 46 -1.25 0.21 9.72
C LEU A 46 -1.82 -0.92 8.86
N ILE A 47 -2.33 -1.99 9.48
CA ILE A 47 -3.00 -3.08 8.77
C ILE A 47 -4.27 -2.60 8.08
N SER A 48 -5.10 -1.81 8.78
CA SER A 48 -6.34 -1.26 8.22
C SER A 48 -6.06 -0.39 6.99
N LYS A 49 -5.05 0.48 7.04
CA LYS A 49 -4.63 1.30 5.90
C LYS A 49 -4.02 0.45 4.77
N GLY A 50 -3.16 -0.50 5.12
CA GLY A 50 -2.61 -1.46 4.17
C GLY A 50 -3.69 -2.27 3.43
N LYS A 51 -4.78 -2.64 4.12
CA LYS A 51 -5.95 -3.30 3.52
C LYS A 51 -6.58 -2.44 2.42
N SER A 52 -6.74 -1.14 2.66
CA SER A 52 -7.23 -0.20 1.64
C SER A 52 -6.28 -0.10 0.43
N GLY A 53 -4.96 -0.13 0.67
CA GLY A 53 -3.97 -0.21 -0.40
C GLY A 53 -4.09 -1.48 -1.25
N LEU A 54 -4.31 -2.64 -0.62
CA LEU A 54 -4.50 -3.91 -1.33
C LEU A 54 -5.80 -3.92 -2.16
N THR A 55 -6.90 -3.38 -1.62
CA THR A 55 -8.14 -3.19 -2.40
C THR A 55 -7.91 -2.37 -3.66
N ARG A 56 -7.09 -1.31 -3.57
CA ARG A 56 -6.75 -0.48 -4.73
C ARG A 56 -5.90 -1.24 -5.75
N ALA A 57 -4.97 -2.07 -5.28
CA ALA A 57 -4.17 -2.92 -6.16
C ALA A 57 -5.06 -3.87 -6.98
N PHE A 58 -6.04 -4.53 -6.37
CA PHE A 58 -6.97 -5.41 -7.09
C PHE A 58 -7.77 -4.69 -8.17
N LYS A 59 -8.21 -3.45 -7.91
CA LYS A 59 -9.00 -2.66 -8.86
C LYS A 59 -8.20 -2.14 -10.05
N SER A 60 -6.89 -1.97 -9.91
CA SER A 60 -6.04 -1.29 -10.89
C SER A 60 -4.87 -2.15 -11.36
N PHE A 61 -4.91 -3.46 -11.12
CA PHE A 61 -3.90 -4.38 -11.60
C PHE A 61 -4.13 -4.71 -13.07
N ASP A 62 -3.04 -4.70 -13.83
CA ASP A 62 -3.01 -5.03 -15.24
C ASP A 62 -1.79 -5.91 -15.51
N GLU A 63 -2.04 -7.15 -15.90
CA GLU A 63 -1.01 -8.17 -16.15
C GLU A 63 -0.19 -7.86 -17.40
N SER A 64 -0.71 -7.06 -18.35
CA SER A 64 -0.02 -6.71 -19.60
C SER A 64 1.27 -5.92 -19.37
N LYS A 65 1.46 -5.36 -18.17
CA LYS A 65 2.61 -4.53 -17.80
C LYS A 65 3.86 -5.33 -17.45
N GLY A 66 3.79 -6.65 -17.35
CA GLY A 66 4.95 -7.53 -17.18
C GLY A 66 5.50 -7.61 -15.75
N TYR A 67 4.68 -7.34 -14.73
CA TYR A 67 5.03 -7.50 -13.32
C TYR A 67 4.01 -8.34 -12.59
N ASP A 68 4.46 -9.10 -11.59
CA ASP A 68 3.60 -9.94 -10.76
C ASP A 68 2.64 -9.09 -9.91
N PHE A 69 1.43 -9.60 -9.68
CA PHE A 69 0.45 -8.97 -8.80
C PHE A 69 1.02 -8.69 -7.40
N ILE A 70 1.85 -9.60 -6.87
CA ILE A 70 2.43 -9.47 -5.53
C ILE A 70 3.32 -8.22 -5.45
N ASP A 71 4.13 -7.96 -6.47
CA ASP A 71 5.01 -6.78 -6.50
C ASP A 71 4.17 -5.50 -6.58
N TYR A 72 3.13 -5.51 -7.42
CA TYR A 72 2.21 -4.38 -7.56
C TYR A 72 1.45 -4.08 -6.25
N ALA A 73 0.91 -5.13 -5.62
CA ALA A 73 0.22 -5.03 -4.34
C ALA A 73 1.15 -4.52 -3.23
N THR A 74 2.40 -4.98 -3.20
CA THR A 74 3.40 -4.55 -2.22
C THR A 74 3.66 -3.04 -2.32
N TRP A 75 3.73 -2.50 -3.54
CA TRP A 75 3.86 -1.06 -3.76
C TRP A 75 2.66 -0.29 -3.18
N HIS A 76 1.43 -0.69 -3.52
CA HIS A 76 0.21 0.00 -3.07
C HIS A 76 0.00 -0.10 -1.54
N ILE A 77 0.28 -1.26 -0.94
CA ILE A 77 0.22 -1.45 0.51
C ILE A 77 1.21 -0.53 1.21
N ARG A 78 2.48 -0.54 0.76
CA ARG A 78 3.53 0.31 1.32
C ARG A 78 3.18 1.79 1.17
N GLN A 79 2.72 2.20 0.00
CA GLN A 79 2.36 3.59 -0.28
C GLN A 79 1.22 4.07 0.62
N SER A 80 0.18 3.25 0.79
CA SER A 80 -0.95 3.58 1.68
C SER A 80 -0.53 3.74 3.14
N ILE A 81 0.36 2.85 3.62
CA ILE A 81 0.90 2.91 4.97
C ILE A 81 1.75 4.18 5.17
N VAL A 82 2.71 4.43 4.28
CA VAL A 82 3.60 5.60 4.36
C VAL A 82 2.80 6.90 4.32
N ARG A 83 1.78 6.97 3.45
CA ARG A 83 0.87 8.10 3.38
C ARG A 83 0.12 8.32 4.70
N SER A 84 -0.45 7.27 5.27
CA SER A 84 -1.16 7.38 6.55
C SER A 84 -0.23 7.82 7.69
N ILE A 85 1.03 7.39 7.67
CA ILE A 85 2.01 7.88 8.63
C ILE A 85 2.21 9.38 8.40
N ALA A 86 2.53 9.82 7.19
CA ALA A 86 2.76 11.24 6.90
C ALA A 86 1.57 12.15 7.25
N GLU A 87 0.33 11.68 7.05
CA GLU A 87 -0.89 12.44 7.32
C GLU A 87 -1.19 12.60 8.82
N ASN A 88 -0.96 11.56 9.65
CA ASN A 88 -1.26 11.63 11.09
C ASN A 88 -0.03 11.88 11.98
N GLN A 89 1.17 12.02 11.41
CA GLN A 89 2.34 12.44 12.18
C GLN A 89 2.16 13.89 12.67
N PRO A 90 2.48 14.18 13.94
CA PRO A 90 2.38 15.52 14.47
C PRO A 90 3.31 16.46 13.68
N LYS A 91 2.77 17.58 13.21
CA LYS A 91 3.55 18.60 12.49
C LYS A 91 4.61 19.16 13.43
N ARG A 92 5.85 18.76 13.22
CA ARG A 92 6.98 19.32 13.98
C ARG A 92 7.19 20.76 13.53
N PRO A 93 7.42 21.70 14.47
CA PRO A 93 7.66 23.08 14.12
C PRO A 93 8.92 23.17 13.27
N THR A 94 8.80 23.83 12.12
CA THR A 94 9.97 24.12 11.29
C THR A 94 10.57 25.44 11.76
N PRO A 95 11.90 25.53 11.92
CA PRO A 95 12.54 26.80 12.23
C PRO A 95 12.25 27.86 11.15
N LEU A 96 12.07 29.11 11.59
CA LEU A 96 11.58 30.24 10.78
C LEU A 96 12.37 30.44 9.48
N ASN A 97 13.68 30.24 9.54
CA ASN A 97 14.61 30.37 8.42
C ASN A 97 14.44 29.32 7.30
N LYS A 98 13.73 28.22 7.57
CA LYS A 98 13.46 27.15 6.60
C LYS A 98 12.04 27.19 6.04
N ILE A 99 11.15 28.04 6.56
CA ILE A 99 9.75 28.13 6.13
C ILE A 99 9.64 28.50 4.65
N GLY A 100 10.43 29.46 4.17
CA GLY A 100 10.41 29.88 2.76
C GLY A 100 10.84 28.77 1.78
N LEU A 101 11.79 27.93 2.17
CA LEU A 101 12.20 26.76 1.37
C LEU A 101 11.12 25.67 1.40
N LEU A 102 10.56 25.40 2.58
CA LEU A 102 9.47 24.44 2.74
C LEU A 102 8.25 24.82 1.90
N MET A 103 7.81 26.08 1.92
CA MET A 103 6.67 26.53 1.12
C MET A 103 6.91 26.35 -0.38
N LYS A 104 8.12 26.61 -0.88
CA LYS A 104 8.49 26.36 -2.29
C LYS A 104 8.41 24.87 -2.61
N THR A 105 9.01 24.01 -1.78
CA THR A 105 8.96 22.56 -1.98
C THR A 105 7.55 22.01 -1.86
N GLN A 106 6.77 22.49 -0.91
CA GLN A 106 5.40 22.04 -0.67
C GLN A 106 4.50 22.47 -1.83
N ASN A 107 4.65 23.68 -2.36
CA ASN A 107 3.91 24.12 -3.55
C ASN A 107 4.31 23.33 -4.81
N SER A 108 5.58 22.95 -4.97
CA SER A 108 6.00 22.04 -6.05
C SER A 108 5.44 20.63 -5.89
N VAL A 109 5.36 20.13 -4.64
CA VAL A 109 4.82 18.81 -4.30
C VAL A 109 3.29 18.77 -4.43
N LEU A 110 2.57 19.81 -4.01
CA LEU A 110 1.11 19.94 -4.16
C LEU A 110 0.70 20.10 -5.63
N LYS A 111 1.48 20.85 -6.42
CA LYS A 111 1.35 20.82 -7.90
C LYS A 111 1.62 19.44 -8.50
N SER A 112 2.24 18.56 -7.73
CA SER A 112 2.55 17.17 -8.05
C SER A 112 1.73 16.19 -7.19
N ASP A 113 0.50 16.54 -6.78
CA ASP A 113 -0.44 15.63 -6.07
C ASP A 113 -0.59 14.26 -6.78
N HIS A 114 -0.19 14.18 -8.05
CA HIS A 114 0.08 12.95 -8.79
C HIS A 114 1.02 11.95 -8.12
N PHE A 115 1.94 12.32 -7.21
CA PHE A 115 2.90 11.37 -6.65
C PHE A 115 2.22 10.19 -5.93
N PHE A 116 1.08 10.42 -5.29
CA PHE A 116 0.34 9.39 -4.56
C PHE A 116 -0.78 8.71 -5.37
N LEU A 117 -1.13 9.26 -6.54
CA LEU A 117 -2.12 8.69 -7.47
C LEU A 117 -1.49 8.06 -8.71
N ARG A 118 -0.18 8.21 -8.89
CA ARG A 118 0.60 7.67 -9.99
C ARG A 118 0.69 6.15 -9.90
N GLU A 119 0.75 5.50 -11.06
CA GLU A 119 1.12 4.09 -11.16
C GLU A 119 2.63 3.89 -10.94
N PRO A 120 3.04 2.79 -10.28
CA PRO A 120 4.44 2.48 -10.05
C PRO A 120 5.22 2.46 -11.37
N GLY A 121 6.31 3.21 -11.43
CA GLY A 121 7.24 3.14 -12.55
C GLY A 121 8.09 1.86 -12.49
N THR A 122 8.78 1.54 -13.59
CA THR A 122 9.72 0.40 -13.67
C THR A 122 10.73 0.39 -12.52
N ARG A 123 11.33 1.54 -12.22
CA ARG A 123 12.25 1.73 -11.09
C ARG A 123 11.62 1.44 -9.73
N ASP A 124 10.35 1.81 -9.55
CA ASP A 124 9.64 1.56 -8.29
C ASP A 124 9.42 0.06 -8.12
N MET A 125 9.05 -0.65 -9.20
CA MET A 125 8.89 -2.10 -9.19
C MET A 125 10.19 -2.83 -8.87
N GLU A 126 11.33 -2.40 -9.42
CA GLU A 126 12.65 -2.94 -9.09
C GLU A 126 12.97 -2.82 -7.59
N SER A 127 12.71 -1.64 -7.01
CA SER A 127 12.93 -1.38 -5.59
C SER A 127 12.02 -2.24 -4.69
N ILE A 128 10.82 -2.55 -5.17
CA ILE A 128 9.87 -3.40 -4.45
C ILE A 128 10.30 -4.86 -4.51
N LYS A 129 10.83 -5.33 -5.64
CA LYS A 129 11.44 -6.67 -5.74
C LYS A 129 12.59 -6.81 -4.76
N GLU A 130 13.47 -5.80 -4.67
CA GLU A 130 14.55 -5.79 -3.68
C GLU A 130 14.02 -5.81 -2.24
N PHE A 131 13.00 -4.98 -1.95
CA PHE A 131 12.34 -4.98 -0.65
C PHE A 131 11.75 -6.34 -0.30
N ARG A 132 11.06 -7.00 -1.24
CA ARG A 132 10.50 -8.34 -1.06
C ARG A 132 11.60 -9.38 -0.84
N MET A 133 12.70 -9.33 -1.60
CA MET A 133 13.83 -10.23 -1.44
C MET A 133 14.50 -10.09 -0.06
N LYS A 134 14.48 -8.91 0.55
CA LYS A 134 14.94 -8.71 1.94
C LYS A 134 13.96 -9.23 2.99
N VAL A 135 12.66 -9.27 2.67
CA VAL A 135 11.60 -9.81 3.56
C VAL A 135 11.49 -11.35 3.48
N ALA A 136 11.73 -11.93 2.30
CA ALA A 136 11.65 -13.37 2.04
C ALA A 136 12.56 -14.28 2.90
N PRO A 137 13.82 -13.93 3.24
CA PRO A 137 14.67 -14.79 4.05
C PRO A 137 14.14 -14.96 5.48
N GLU A 138 13.50 -13.95 6.07
CA GLU A 138 12.90 -14.06 7.41
C GLU A 138 11.64 -14.94 7.43
N ALA A 139 10.84 -14.94 6.34
CA ALA A 139 9.63 -15.74 6.24
C ALA A 139 9.92 -17.25 6.14
N LYS A 140 11.03 -17.65 5.51
CA LYS A 140 11.46 -19.06 5.45
C LYS A 140 11.99 -19.57 6.80
N LEU A 141 12.54 -18.70 7.65
CA LEU A 141 13.02 -19.04 9.00
C LEU A 141 11.90 -19.15 10.05
N ALA A 142 10.72 -18.59 9.78
CA ALA A 142 9.58 -18.64 10.70
C ALA A 142 8.71 -19.89 10.53
N ASN A 143 8.64 -20.47 9.32
CA ASN A 143 7.81 -21.64 9.05
C ASN A 143 8.42 -22.97 9.53
N ASN A 144 9.71 -23.00 9.86
CA ASN A 144 10.39 -24.20 10.38
C ASN A 144 10.30 -24.35 11.91
N ARG A 145 9.54 -23.51 12.62
CA ARG A 145 9.39 -23.58 14.09
C ARG A 145 8.07 -24.17 14.57
N TYR A 146 7.21 -24.62 13.66
CA TYR A 146 5.89 -25.19 13.98
C TYR A 146 5.70 -26.62 13.46
N SER A 147 6.78 -27.30 13.06
CA SER A 147 6.76 -28.70 12.57
C SER A 147 7.51 -29.68 13.47
N GLU A 148 7.99 -29.24 14.64
CA GLU A 148 8.67 -30.09 15.62
C GLU A 148 7.97 -29.99 16.98
N THR A 149 6.82 -30.65 17.12
CA THR A 149 6.28 -31.25 18.36
C THR A 149 5.14 -32.17 17.99
#